data_AF-A0A7G9GZ92-F1
#
_entry.id   AF-A0A7G9GZ92-F1
#
_cell.length_a   1.000
_cell.length_b   1.000
_cell.length_c   1.000
_cell.angle_alpha   90.00
_cell.angle_beta   90.00
_cell.angle_gamma   90.00
#
_symmetry.space_group_name_H-M   'P 1'
#
loop_
_entity.id
_entity.type
_entity.pdbx_description
1 polymer ?
#
loop_
_entity_poly.entity_id
_entity_poly.type
_entity_poly.pdbx_seq_one_letter_code
_entity_poly.pdbx_strand_id
1 'polypeptide(L)'
;MLRNNDIIRRVRYALDIKDNVMVNIFKDGGCDVTREEVINILKREEDEGFLKCNNKMLEAFLDGLIIFKRGRQEPKPGQVVEPVKINKNNINNIILKKLKIALSFKSDDMINILGLAGVKISPSELSALFRKEDHKNYRECGDRYVRNFLKGLALYYRG
;
A
#
# COMPACT_ATOMS: atom_id res chain seq x y z
N MET A 1 -12.45 5.54 -9.36
CA MET A 1 -11.12 5.68 -8.74
C MET A 1 -11.06 4.75 -7.53
N LEU A 2 -9.95 4.06 -7.29
CA LEU A 2 -9.77 3.24 -6.09
C LEU A 2 -9.66 4.15 -4.86
N ARG A 3 -10.49 3.96 -3.82
CA ARG A 3 -10.47 4.81 -2.61
C ARG A 3 -9.46 4.28 -1.60
N ASN A 4 -8.95 5.16 -0.74
CA ASN A 4 -7.99 4.81 0.32
C ASN A 4 -8.55 3.77 1.30
N ASN A 5 -9.80 3.93 1.73
CA ASN A 5 -10.47 2.94 2.60
C ASN A 5 -10.54 1.56 1.92
N ASP A 6 -10.74 1.49 0.59
CA ASP A 6 -10.76 0.22 -0.15
C ASP A 6 -9.38 -0.44 -0.16
N ILE A 7 -8.30 0.33 -0.26
CA ILE A 7 -6.92 -0.19 -0.18
C ILE A 7 -6.67 -0.78 1.20
N ILE A 8 -6.97 -0.03 2.26
CA ILE A 8 -6.76 -0.46 3.65
C ILE A 8 -7.54 -1.75 3.94
N ARG A 9 -8.84 -1.80 3.61
CA ARG A 9 -9.67 -3.00 3.77
C ARG A 9 -9.05 -4.23 3.09
N ARG A 10 -8.60 -4.08 1.84
CA ARG A 10 -8.11 -5.20 1.04
C ARG A 10 -6.74 -5.69 1.50
N VAL A 11 -5.86 -4.78 1.92
CA VAL A 11 -4.57 -5.14 2.54
C VAL A 11 -4.81 -5.86 3.87
N ARG A 12 -5.68 -5.31 4.74
CA ARG A 12 -6.06 -5.94 6.02
C ARG A 12 -6.58 -7.36 5.80
N TYR A 13 -7.52 -7.54 4.87
CA TYR A 13 -8.11 -8.84 4.56
C TYR A 13 -7.06 -9.84 4.06
N ALA A 14 -6.26 -9.44 3.06
CA ALA A 14 -5.25 -10.31 2.45
C ALA A 14 -4.21 -10.77 3.49
N LEU A 15 -3.82 -9.91 4.43
CA LEU A 15 -2.74 -10.17 5.39
C LEU A 15 -3.20 -10.61 6.79
N ASP A 16 -4.50 -10.80 7.00
CA ASP A 16 -5.10 -11.18 8.29
C ASP A 16 -4.84 -10.24 9.47
N ILE A 17 -4.85 -8.94 9.20
CA ILE A 17 -4.48 -7.96 10.22
C ILE A 17 -5.68 -7.66 11.13
N LYS A 18 -5.55 -7.97 12.41
CA LYS A 18 -6.55 -7.65 13.46
C LYS A 18 -6.58 -6.15 13.76
N ASP A 19 -7.71 -5.64 14.24
CA ASP A 19 -7.91 -4.19 14.48
C ASP A 19 -6.86 -3.59 15.42
N ASN A 20 -6.54 -4.28 16.53
CA ASN A 20 -5.52 -3.81 17.47
C ASN A 20 -4.11 -3.76 16.85
N VAL A 21 -3.84 -4.64 15.89
CA VAL A 21 -2.57 -4.61 15.13
C VAL A 21 -2.58 -3.45 14.14
N MET A 22 -3.74 -3.14 13.53
CA MET A 22 -3.87 -1.95 12.68
C MET A 22 -3.62 -0.65 13.46
N VAL A 23 -4.11 -0.53 14.70
CA VAL A 23 -3.82 0.61 15.57
C VAL A 23 -2.31 0.80 15.71
N ASN A 24 -1.57 -0.28 16.01
CA ASN A 24 -0.12 -0.22 16.13
C ASN A 24 0.57 0.14 14.80
N ILE A 25 0.07 -0.40 13.67
CA ILE A 25 0.57 -0.06 12.33
C ILE A 25 0.41 1.44 12.07
N PHE A 26 -0.78 2.01 12.26
CA PHE A 26 -0.98 3.45 12.07
C PHE A 26 -0.06 4.28 12.97
N LYS A 27 0.07 3.88 14.24
CA LYS A 27 0.95 4.54 15.20
C LYS A 27 2.43 4.50 14.77
N ASP A 28 2.93 3.36 14.31
CA ASP A 28 4.29 3.24 13.79
C ASP A 28 4.52 4.09 12.53
N GLY A 29 3.47 4.34 11.75
CA GLY A 29 3.47 5.27 10.64
C GLY A 29 3.31 6.74 11.03
N GLY A 30 3.25 7.07 12.32
CA GLY A 30 3.10 8.45 12.81
C GLY A 30 1.67 8.99 12.79
N CYS A 31 0.66 8.12 12.79
CA CYS A 31 -0.75 8.49 12.91
C CYS A 31 -1.39 7.78 14.10
N ASP A 32 -1.68 8.50 15.18
CA ASP A 32 -2.46 7.94 16.29
C ASP A 32 -3.93 7.80 15.86
N VAL A 33 -4.44 6.57 15.95
CA VAL A 33 -5.87 6.25 15.75
C VAL A 33 -6.31 5.31 16.85
N THR A 34 -7.54 5.45 17.31
CA THR A 34 -8.19 4.54 18.24
C THR A 34 -8.67 3.28 17.53
N ARG A 35 -8.98 2.24 18.31
CA ARG A 35 -9.61 1.02 17.77
C ARG A 35 -10.95 1.33 17.10
N GLU A 36 -11.73 2.24 17.67
CA GLU A 36 -13.02 2.67 17.11
C GLU A 36 -12.84 3.36 15.76
N GLU A 37 -11.87 4.27 15.64
CA GLU A 37 -11.54 4.90 14.36
C GLU A 37 -11.09 3.87 13.32
N VAL A 38 -10.31 2.85 13.70
CA VAL A 38 -9.96 1.75 12.79
C VAL A 38 -11.21 1.03 12.28
N ILE A 39 -12.17 0.71 13.17
CA ILE A 39 -13.44 0.08 12.77
C ILE A 39 -14.19 1.00 11.79
N ASN A 40 -14.27 2.29 12.10
CA ASN A 40 -14.94 3.30 11.29
C ASN A 40 -14.26 3.53 9.92
N ILE A 41 -12.93 3.40 9.83
CA ILE A 41 -12.17 3.42 8.56
C ILE A 41 -12.52 2.21 7.69
N LEU A 42 -12.81 1.06 8.31
CA LEU A 42 -13.10 -0.17 7.59
C LEU A 42 -14.55 -0.26 7.11
N LYS A 43 -15.48 0.53 7.65
CA LYS A 43 -16.88 0.63 7.21
C LYS A 43 -17.04 1.06 5.76
N ARG A 44 -18.16 0.68 5.12
CA ARG A 44 -18.53 1.22 3.80
C ARG A 44 -18.97 2.67 3.93
N GLU A 45 -19.01 3.40 2.82
CA GLU A 45 -19.25 4.86 2.85
C GLU A 45 -20.68 5.20 3.28
N GLU A 46 -21.59 4.29 3.00
CA GLU A 46 -23.00 4.34 3.36
C GLU A 46 -23.30 3.91 4.82
N ASP A 47 -22.33 3.33 5.52
CA ASP A 47 -22.52 2.82 6.88
C ASP A 47 -22.38 3.95 7.92
N GLU A 48 -23.24 3.93 8.96
CA GLU A 48 -23.18 4.91 10.05
C GLU A 48 -21.81 4.90 10.74
N GLY A 49 -21.25 6.10 10.95
CA GLY A 49 -19.94 6.27 11.55
C GLY A 49 -18.76 5.96 10.61
N PHE A 50 -18.97 5.88 9.29
CA PHE A 50 -17.86 5.81 8.32
C PHE A 50 -16.84 6.94 8.54
N LEU A 51 -15.56 6.56 8.63
CA LEU A 51 -14.46 7.52 8.72
C LEU A 51 -13.62 7.50 7.43
N LYS A 52 -13.64 8.62 6.71
CA LYS A 52 -12.89 8.77 5.45
C LYS A 52 -11.39 8.73 5.69
N CYS A 53 -10.70 7.79 5.05
CA CYS A 53 -9.25 7.70 5.05
C CYS A 53 -8.66 8.69 4.03
N ASN A 54 -7.98 9.73 4.49
CA ASN A 54 -7.29 10.67 3.62
C ASN A 54 -5.89 10.14 3.20
N ASN A 55 -5.18 10.88 2.34
CA ASN A 55 -3.87 10.42 1.84
C ASN A 55 -2.81 10.33 2.94
N LYS A 56 -2.86 11.20 3.95
CA LYS A 56 -1.92 11.15 5.10
C LYS A 56 -2.12 9.88 5.92
N MET A 57 -3.38 9.51 6.17
CA MET A 57 -3.71 8.26 6.88
C MET A 57 -3.28 7.03 6.08
N LEU A 58 -3.55 7.00 4.76
CA LEU A 58 -3.09 5.90 3.91
C LEU A 58 -1.57 5.79 3.90
N GLU A 59 -0.87 6.92 3.83
CA GLU A 59 0.58 6.97 3.88
C GLU A 59 1.12 6.41 5.19
N ALA A 60 0.60 6.87 6.32
CA ALA A 60 0.95 6.37 7.65
C ALA A 60 0.69 4.87 7.77
N PHE A 61 -0.47 4.39 7.32
CA PHE A 61 -0.76 2.94 7.32
C PHE A 61 0.28 2.14 6.53
N LEU A 62 0.69 2.62 5.35
CA LEU A 62 1.66 1.91 4.50
C LEU A 62 3.08 1.95 5.08
N ASP A 63 3.53 3.06 5.67
CA ASP A 63 4.82 3.14 6.35
C ASP A 63 4.86 2.30 7.62
N GLY A 64 3.79 2.38 8.40
CA GLY A 64 3.56 1.50 9.53
C GLY A 64 3.57 0.03 9.15
N LEU A 65 2.99 -0.33 8.00
CA LEU A 65 2.99 -1.71 7.50
C LEU A 65 4.40 -2.19 7.13
N ILE A 66 5.23 -1.31 6.56
CA ILE A 66 6.65 -1.60 6.32
C ILE A 66 7.34 -1.89 7.66
N ILE A 67 7.17 -1.03 8.66
CA ILE A 67 7.75 -1.21 10.00
C ILE A 67 7.26 -2.51 10.63
N PHE A 68 5.96 -2.77 10.59
CA PHE A 68 5.36 -3.98 11.14
C PHE A 68 5.90 -5.27 10.51
N LYS A 69 6.12 -5.29 9.19
CA LYS A 69 6.59 -6.48 8.48
C LYS A 69 8.11 -6.64 8.49
N ARG A 70 8.88 -5.56 8.63
CA ARG A 70 10.34 -5.57 8.43
C ARG A 70 11.16 -5.05 9.61
N GLY A 71 10.50 -4.60 10.67
CA GLY A 71 11.11 -3.84 11.74
C GLY A 71 11.42 -2.40 11.34
N ARG A 72 11.72 -1.57 12.33
CA ARG A 72 12.24 -0.21 12.09
C ARG A 72 13.60 -0.31 11.42
N GLN A 73 13.75 0.37 10.28
CA GLN A 73 15.04 0.51 9.62
C GLN A 73 15.62 1.86 10.01
N GLU A 74 16.74 1.82 10.74
CA GLU A 74 17.58 3.00 10.93
C GLU A 74 18.04 3.47 9.54
N PRO A 75 17.89 4.77 9.21
CA PRO A 75 18.46 5.31 7.99
C PRO A 75 19.97 5.06 8.02
N LYS A 76 20.53 4.60 6.90
CA LYS A 76 21.99 4.42 6.83
C LYS A 76 22.67 5.79 7.05
N PRO A 77 23.86 5.84 7.67
CA PRO A 77 24.61 7.08 7.80
C PRO A 77 24.74 7.79 6.44
N GLY A 78 24.27 9.03 6.36
CA GLY A 78 24.25 9.82 5.12
C GLY A 78 23.07 9.56 4.16
N GLN A 79 22.14 8.67 4.50
CA GLN A 79 20.92 8.48 3.72
C GLN A 79 19.90 9.57 4.03
N VAL A 80 19.75 10.51 3.10
CA VAL A 80 18.63 11.46 3.12
C VAL A 80 17.36 10.70 2.74
N VAL A 81 16.49 10.45 3.72
CA VAL A 81 15.14 9.97 3.46
C VAL A 81 14.29 11.17 3.11
N GLU A 82 14.22 11.51 1.83
CA GLU A 82 13.29 12.53 1.37
C GLU A 82 11.85 12.05 1.61
N PRO A 83 10.98 12.89 2.20
CA PRO A 83 9.57 12.56 2.32
C PRO A 83 9.00 12.32 0.91
N VAL A 84 8.35 11.17 0.73
CA VAL A 84 7.73 10.85 -0.57
C VAL A 84 6.55 11.80 -0.77
N LYS A 85 6.67 12.75 -1.70
CA LYS A 85 5.57 13.67 -2.00
C LYS A 85 4.45 12.94 -2.72
N ILE A 86 3.37 12.59 -2.02
CA ILE A 86 2.17 12.03 -2.65
C ILE A 86 1.41 13.13 -3.40
N ASN A 87 1.17 12.90 -4.68
CA ASN A 87 0.28 13.71 -5.52
C ASN A 87 -0.70 12.80 -6.27
N LYS A 88 -1.66 13.41 -6.99
CA LYS A 88 -2.70 12.66 -7.70
C LYS A 88 -2.17 11.73 -8.81
N ASN A 89 -0.98 11.99 -9.36
CA ASN A 89 -0.38 11.26 -10.48
C ASN A 89 0.57 10.13 -10.04
N ASN A 90 0.91 10.03 -8.74
CA ASN A 90 1.91 9.07 -8.26
C ASN A 90 1.43 8.17 -7.12
N ILE A 91 0.24 8.43 -6.58
CA ILE A 91 -0.28 7.73 -5.41
C ILE A 91 -0.28 6.20 -5.62
N ASN A 92 -0.66 5.75 -6.81
CA ASN A 92 -0.67 4.32 -7.17
C ASN A 92 0.74 3.73 -7.28
N ASN A 93 1.71 4.47 -7.82
CA ASN A 93 3.12 4.05 -7.87
C ASN A 93 3.65 3.86 -6.44
N ILE A 94 3.33 4.80 -5.55
CA ILE A 94 3.75 4.79 -4.15
C ILE A 94 3.12 3.63 -3.40
N ILE A 95 1.80 3.42 -3.53
CA ILE A 95 1.10 2.28 -2.91
C ILE A 95 1.77 0.97 -3.33
N LEU A 96 1.95 0.75 -4.64
CA LEU A 96 2.52 -0.49 -5.14
C LEU A 96 3.96 -0.69 -4.65
N LYS A 97 4.76 0.38 -4.60
CA LYS A 97 6.13 0.36 -4.09
C LYS A 97 6.19 0.06 -2.60
N LYS A 98 5.37 0.72 -1.76
CA LYS A 98 5.35 0.48 -0.31
C LYS A 98 4.86 -0.92 0.01
N LEU A 99 3.85 -1.45 -0.70
CA LEU A 99 3.43 -2.85 -0.55
C LEU A 99 4.51 -3.85 -0.95
N LYS A 100 5.21 -3.62 -2.06
CA LYS A 100 6.37 -4.42 -2.47
C LYS A 100 7.43 -4.45 -1.37
N ILE A 101 7.76 -3.27 -0.81
CA ILE A 101 8.75 -3.14 0.26
C ILE A 101 8.28 -3.86 1.51
N ALA A 102 7.05 -3.62 1.98
CA ALA A 102 6.51 -4.19 3.21
C ALA A 102 6.48 -5.73 3.17
N LEU A 103 6.10 -6.30 2.03
CA LEU A 103 5.99 -7.74 1.85
C LEU A 103 7.29 -8.41 1.40
N SER A 104 8.39 -7.65 1.30
CA SER A 104 9.70 -8.13 0.83
C SER A 104 9.66 -8.82 -0.53
N PHE A 105 8.75 -8.39 -1.40
CA PHE A 105 8.57 -8.99 -2.72
C PHE A 105 9.63 -8.55 -3.71
N LYS A 106 10.13 -9.52 -4.48
CA LYS A 106 10.92 -9.31 -5.69
C LYS A 106 10.01 -8.96 -6.86
N SER A 107 10.60 -8.57 -7.98
CA SER A 107 9.83 -8.23 -9.19
C SER A 107 9.01 -9.42 -9.69
N ASP A 108 9.57 -10.63 -9.63
CA ASP A 108 8.87 -11.84 -10.09
C ASP A 108 7.66 -12.16 -9.20
N ASP A 109 7.75 -11.98 -7.88
CA ASP A 109 6.62 -12.13 -6.97
C ASP A 109 5.47 -11.16 -7.34
N MET A 110 5.80 -9.91 -7.63
CA MET A 110 4.81 -8.90 -8.05
C MET A 110 4.14 -9.28 -9.37
N ILE A 111 4.91 -9.79 -10.34
CA ILE A 111 4.40 -10.27 -11.63
C ILE A 111 3.46 -11.45 -11.41
N ASN A 112 3.86 -12.43 -10.60
CA ASN A 112 3.05 -13.61 -10.28
C ASN A 112 1.73 -13.21 -9.61
N ILE A 113 1.77 -12.32 -8.62
CA ILE A 113 0.58 -11.82 -7.91
C ILE A 113 -0.36 -11.09 -8.87
N LEU A 114 0.15 -10.23 -9.75
CA LEU A 114 -0.67 -9.59 -10.79
C LEU A 114 -1.26 -10.63 -11.75
N GLY A 115 -0.50 -11.67 -12.08
CA GLY A 115 -0.92 -12.81 -12.91
C GLY A 115 -2.11 -13.57 -12.31
N LEU A 116 -2.14 -13.81 -10.99
CA LEU A 116 -3.28 -14.42 -10.30
C LEU A 116 -4.59 -13.64 -10.49
N ALA A 117 -4.50 -12.32 -10.66
CA ALA A 117 -5.64 -11.45 -10.94
C ALA A 117 -5.90 -11.25 -12.46
N GLY A 118 -5.20 -11.96 -13.33
CA GLY A 118 -5.34 -11.87 -14.79
C GLY A 118 -4.60 -10.69 -15.43
N VAL A 119 -3.69 -10.04 -14.72
CA VAL A 119 -2.87 -8.95 -15.27
C VAL A 119 -1.51 -9.48 -15.69
N LYS A 120 -1.27 -9.46 -17.01
CA LYS A 120 0.07 -9.67 -17.57
C LYS A 120 0.82 -8.35 -17.58
N ILE A 121 2.03 -8.34 -17.02
CA ILE A 121 2.95 -7.21 -17.04
C ILE A 121 4.37 -7.75 -17.23
N SER A 122 5.16 -7.11 -18.09
CA SER A 122 6.56 -7.48 -18.28
C SER A 122 7.47 -6.93 -17.17
N PRO A 123 8.67 -7.50 -16.95
CA PRO A 123 9.62 -6.96 -15.98
C PRO A 123 10.03 -5.50 -16.25
N SER A 124 10.11 -5.09 -17.52
CA SER A 124 10.46 -3.71 -17.91
C SER A 124 9.32 -2.74 -17.58
N GLU A 125 8.07 -3.12 -17.86
CA GLU A 125 6.90 -2.34 -17.49
C GLU A 125 6.76 -2.20 -15.98
N LEU A 126 6.95 -3.29 -15.23
CA LEU A 126 6.93 -3.24 -13.77
C LEU A 126 8.05 -2.35 -13.22
N SER A 127 9.26 -2.43 -13.79
CA SER A 127 10.36 -1.54 -13.39
C SER A 127 10.04 -0.07 -13.64
N ALA A 128 9.35 0.26 -14.74
CA ALA A 128 8.96 1.63 -15.08
C ALA A 128 8.03 2.25 -14.02
N LEU A 129 7.15 1.46 -13.40
CA LEU A 129 6.26 1.90 -12.32
C LEU A 129 7.00 2.32 -11.04
N PHE A 130 8.25 1.87 -10.84
CA PHE A 130 9.03 2.15 -9.64
C PHE A 130 10.12 3.21 -9.84
N ARG A 131 10.23 3.80 -11.04
CA ARG A 131 11.15 4.91 -11.32
C ARG A 131 10.65 6.20 -10.64
N LYS A 132 11.56 7.15 -10.43
CA LYS A 132 11.20 8.51 -10.01
C LYS A 132 10.43 9.22 -11.13
N GLU A 133 9.55 10.15 -10.79
CA GLU A 133 8.69 10.86 -11.77
C GLU A 133 9.46 11.60 -12.86
N ASP A 134 10.64 12.13 -12.54
CA ASP A 134 11.53 12.86 -13.44
C ASP A 134 12.35 11.95 -14.37
N HIS A 135 12.28 10.64 -14.20
CA HIS A 135 13.05 9.69 -14.98
C HIS A 135 12.41 9.45 -16.36
N LYS A 136 13.21 9.43 -17.43
CA LYS A 136 12.74 9.22 -18.83
C LYS A 136 11.87 7.96 -19.07
N ASN A 137 12.10 6.92 -18.26
CA ASN A 137 11.35 5.66 -18.31
C ASN A 137 10.28 5.54 -17.21
N TYR A 138 9.92 6.63 -16.55
CA TYR A 138 8.81 6.64 -15.60
C TYR A 138 7.51 6.33 -16.32
N ARG A 139 6.66 5.53 -15.66
CA ARG A 139 5.29 5.33 -16.07
C ARG A 139 4.38 5.49 -14.87
N GLU A 140 3.35 6.32 -15.03
CA GLU A 140 2.27 6.44 -14.08
C GLU A 140 1.56 5.08 -13.91
N CYS A 141 1.32 4.70 -12.66
CA CYS A 141 0.63 3.48 -12.30
C CYS A 141 -0.87 3.74 -12.32
N GLY A 142 -1.58 3.19 -13.30
CA GLY A 142 -3.04 3.27 -13.33
C GLY A 142 -3.71 2.45 -12.23
N ASP A 143 -4.93 2.84 -11.84
CA ASP A 143 -5.77 2.16 -10.85
C ASP A 143 -5.90 0.64 -11.09
N ARG A 144 -5.87 0.22 -12.36
CA ARG A 144 -5.91 -1.19 -12.77
C ARG A 144 -4.82 -2.01 -12.08
N TYR A 145 -3.60 -1.50 -11.96
CA TYR A 145 -2.49 -2.26 -11.38
C TYR A 145 -2.68 -2.43 -9.88
N VAL A 146 -2.96 -1.36 -9.14
CA VAL A 146 -3.20 -1.45 -7.69
C VAL A 146 -4.42 -2.32 -7.39
N ARG A 147 -5.51 -2.12 -8.13
CA ARG A 147 -6.74 -2.91 -7.96
C ARG A 147 -6.48 -4.40 -8.14
N ASN A 148 -5.79 -4.78 -9.19
CA ASN A 148 -5.52 -6.20 -9.48
C ASN A 148 -4.42 -6.76 -8.60
N PHE A 149 -3.41 -5.98 -8.22
CA PHE A 149 -2.40 -6.42 -7.26
C PHE A 149 -3.04 -6.77 -5.91
N LEU A 150 -3.92 -5.91 -5.38
CA LEU A 150 -4.67 -6.20 -4.15
C LEU A 150 -5.61 -7.42 -4.29
N LYS A 151 -6.11 -7.72 -5.50
CA LYS A 151 -6.92 -8.92 -5.77
C LYS A 151 -6.02 -10.15 -5.76
N GLY A 152 -4.89 -10.06 -6.44
CA GLY A 152 -3.85 -11.08 -6.47
C GLY A 152 -3.32 -11.39 -5.07
N LEU A 153 -3.10 -10.38 -4.22
CA LEU A 153 -2.69 -10.58 -2.82
C LEU A 153 -3.70 -11.41 -2.04
N ALA A 154 -4.99 -11.09 -2.18
CA ALA A 154 -6.04 -11.86 -1.53
C ALA A 154 -6.06 -13.31 -2.03
N LEU A 155 -5.92 -13.54 -3.34
CA LEU A 155 -5.81 -14.89 -3.90
C LEU A 155 -4.54 -15.61 -3.43
N TYR A 156 -3.41 -14.92 -3.34
CA TYR A 156 -2.13 -15.49 -2.94
C TYR A 156 -2.10 -15.93 -1.47
N TYR A 157 -2.71 -15.15 -0.57
CA TYR A 157 -2.68 -15.44 0.86
C TYR A 157 -3.92 -16.16 1.40
N ARG A 158 -5.06 -16.07 0.71
CA ARG A 158 -6.37 -16.56 1.19
C ARG A 158 -7.12 -17.46 0.20
N GLY A 159 -6.62 -17.58 -1.03
CA GLY A 159 -7.19 -18.44 -2.06
C GLY A 159 -6.60 -19.83 -2.07
#